data_AF-X1UR64-F1
#
_entry.id   AF-X1UR64-F1
#
_cell.length_a   1.000
_cell.length_b   1.000
_cell.length_c   1.000
_cell.angle_alpha   90.00
_cell.angle_beta   90.00
_cell.angle_gamma   90.00
#
_symmetry.space_group_name_H-M   'P 1'
#
loop_
_entity.id
_entity.type
_entity.pdbx_description
1 polymer ?
#
loop_
_entity_poly.entity_id
_entity_poly.type
_entity_poly.pdbx_seq_one_letter_code
_entity_poly.pdbx_strand_id
1 'polypeptide(L)'
;LPERLIQIGYKIENGEKLSEADASYWARQKAKLNCRRHTDHLSDREKRRILRLHSEGISMCKIARTMGRSHKAIMRVLAGRQPLSRRDWLTKMELAAKERDERIRHAYFVDGKTVSQIAREFHYGCHTIYRAIRSGAAGTVDF
;
A
#
# COMPACT_ATOMS: atom_id res chain seq x y z
N LEU A 1 -1.00 24.55 31.52
CA LEU A 1 -1.98 24.96 30.48
C LEU A 1 -2.70 26.21 30.98
N PRO A 2 -3.14 27.15 30.12
CA PRO A 2 -4.00 28.25 30.55
C PRO A 2 -5.25 27.72 31.25
N GLU A 3 -5.60 28.27 32.41
CA GLU A 3 -6.70 27.78 33.24
C GLU A 3 -8.04 27.75 32.51
N ARG A 4 -8.28 28.77 31.68
CA ARG A 4 -9.42 28.84 30.78
C ARG A 4 -9.52 27.63 29.83
N LEU A 5 -8.40 27.09 29.36
CA LEU A 5 -8.39 25.93 28.47
C LEU A 5 -8.71 24.63 29.21
N ILE A 6 -8.28 24.52 30.48
CA ILE A 6 -8.59 23.39 31.36
C ILE A 6 -10.09 23.35 31.65
N GLN A 7 -10.68 24.50 31.99
CA GLN A 7 -12.12 24.63 32.24
C GLN A 7 -12.96 24.30 30.98
N ILE A 8 -12.52 24.76 29.81
CA ILE A 8 -13.15 24.39 28.53
C ILE A 8 -13.07 22.87 28.29
N GLY A 9 -11.94 22.23 28.64
CA GLY A 9 -11.77 20.78 28.54
C GLY A 9 -12.81 20.01 29.35
N TYR A 10 -13.00 20.37 30.63
CA TYR A 10 -14.02 19.74 31.49
C TYR A 10 -15.44 19.93 30.96
N LYS A 11 -15.79 21.12 30.46
CA LYS A 11 -17.10 21.38 29.86
C LYS A 11 -17.36 20.49 28.64
N ILE A 12 -16.35 20.30 27.78
CA ILE A 12 -16.44 19.42 26.60
C ILE A 12 -16.61 17.95 27.03
N GLU A 13 -15.83 17.50 28.02
CA GLU A 13 -15.88 16.12 28.53
C GLU A 13 -17.24 15.79 29.16
N ASN A 14 -17.84 16.75 29.86
CA ASN A 14 -19.17 16.63 30.46
C ASN A 14 -20.33 16.86 29.46
N GLY A 15 -20.04 17.15 28.19
CA GLY A 15 -21.06 17.40 27.16
C GLY A 15 -21.81 18.74 27.32
N GLU A 16 -21.27 19.67 28.08
CA GLU A 16 -21.87 20.99 28.31
C GLU A 16 -21.72 21.89 27.07
N LYS A 17 -22.74 22.74 26.83
CA LYS A 17 -22.69 23.73 25.76
C LYS A 17 -21.70 24.83 26.12
N LEU A 18 -20.68 25.01 25.28
CA LEU A 18 -19.71 26.10 25.43
C LEU A 18 -20.37 27.46 25.16
N SER A 19 -19.92 28.48 25.91
CA SER A 19 -20.22 29.87 25.57
C SER A 19 -19.56 30.25 24.24
N GLU A 20 -20.09 31.26 23.56
CA GLU A 20 -19.53 31.73 22.28
C GLU A 20 -18.08 32.21 22.43
N ALA A 21 -17.77 32.88 23.54
CA ALA A 21 -16.43 33.33 23.87
C ALA A 21 -15.45 32.16 24.09
N ASP A 22 -15.90 31.10 24.75
CA ASP A 22 -15.10 29.89 25.00
C ASP A 22 -14.95 29.03 23.75
N ALA A 23 -15.98 28.93 22.91
CA ALA A 23 -15.91 28.29 21.60
C ALA A 23 -14.89 29.00 20.69
N SER A 24 -14.94 30.33 20.62
CA SER A 24 -13.99 31.15 19.86
C SER A 24 -12.56 31.08 20.42
N TYR A 25 -12.41 31.05 21.75
CA TYR A 25 -11.12 30.83 22.40
C TYR A 25 -10.55 29.45 22.09
N TRP A 26 -11.36 28.38 22.20
CA TRP A 26 -10.98 27.02 21.85
C TRP A 26 -10.59 26.88 20.38
N ALA A 27 -11.36 27.46 19.46
CA ALA A 27 -11.04 27.45 18.03
C ALA A 27 -9.67 28.07 17.73
N ARG A 28 -9.35 29.21 18.37
CA ARG A 28 -8.04 29.86 18.24
C ARG A 28 -6.91 29.03 18.84
N GLN A 29 -7.11 28.40 20.01
CA GLN A 29 -6.11 27.52 20.61
C GLN A 29 -5.89 26.26 19.77
N LYS A 30 -6.97 25.66 19.25
CA LYS A 30 -6.94 24.49 18.35
C LYS A 30 -6.20 24.81 17.04
N ALA A 31 -6.34 26.02 16.50
CA ALA A 31 -5.58 26.46 15.33
C ALA A 31 -4.07 26.54 15.62
N LYS A 32 -3.68 27.00 16.81
CA LYS A 32 -2.26 27.07 17.25
C LYS A 32 -1.64 25.69 17.46
N LEU A 33 -2.45 24.69 17.81
CA LEU A 33 -1.98 23.31 17.96
C LEU A 33 -1.54 22.66 16.64
N ASN A 34 -1.54 23.40 15.52
CA ASN A 34 -1.14 22.89 14.21
C ASN A 34 -1.77 21.50 13.99
N CYS A 35 -3.10 21.44 14.04
CA CYS A 35 -3.83 20.41 13.32
C CYS A 35 -3.63 20.65 11.81
N ARG A 36 -2.39 20.78 11.33
CA ARG A 36 -2.03 20.48 9.94
C ARG A 36 -2.73 19.17 9.70
N ARG A 37 -3.73 19.21 8.82
CA ARG A 37 -4.48 18.06 8.31
C ARG A 37 -3.58 16.85 8.44
N HIS A 38 -3.90 15.97 9.39
CA HIS A 38 -3.19 14.71 9.58
C HIS A 38 -3.63 13.77 8.45
N THR A 39 -3.61 14.25 7.21
CA THR A 39 -4.03 13.53 6.00
C THR A 39 -3.07 12.38 5.68
N ASP A 40 -1.89 12.38 6.29
CA ASP A 40 -0.84 11.40 6.03
C ASP A 40 -0.75 10.27 7.07
N HIS A 41 -1.45 10.38 8.21
CA HIS A 41 -1.42 9.34 9.23
C HIS A 41 -2.58 8.37 9.03
N LEU A 42 -2.25 7.14 8.64
CA LEU A 42 -3.18 6.03 8.66
C LEU A 42 -3.58 5.72 10.09
N SER A 43 -4.89 5.68 10.35
CA SER A 43 -5.44 5.19 11.61
C SER A 43 -5.10 3.71 11.81
N ASP A 44 -5.09 3.23 13.06
CA ASP A 44 -4.81 1.82 13.34
C ASP A 44 -5.88 0.88 12.76
N ARG A 45 -7.10 1.37 12.56
CA ARG A 45 -8.16 0.65 11.83
C ARG A 45 -7.77 0.49 10.35
N GLU A 46 -7.27 1.54 9.71
CA GLU A 46 -6.79 1.47 8.33
C GLU A 46 -5.57 0.57 8.20
N LYS A 47 -4.59 0.67 9.12
CA LYS A 47 -3.42 -0.23 9.14
C LYS A 47 -3.86 -1.70 9.22
N ARG A 48 -4.79 -2.05 10.12
CA ARG A 48 -5.34 -3.41 10.24
C ARG A 48 -6.04 -3.87 8.95
N ARG A 49 -6.80 -2.98 8.31
CA ARG A 49 -7.49 -3.28 7.05
C ARG A 49 -6.51 -3.53 5.90
N ILE A 50 -5.46 -2.72 5.79
CA ILE A 50 -4.38 -2.89 4.79
C ILE A 50 -3.72 -4.26 4.94
N LEU A 51 -3.38 -4.63 6.18
CA LEU A 51 -2.73 -5.91 6.47
C LEU A 51 -3.63 -7.10 6.12
N ARG A 52 -4.92 -7.02 6.45
CA ARG A 52 -5.91 -8.05 6.14
C ARG A 52 -6.04 -8.27 4.63
N LEU A 53 -6.22 -7.19 3.86
CA LEU A 53 -6.32 -7.28 2.40
C LEU A 53 -5.03 -7.85 1.77
N HIS A 54 -3.86 -7.51 2.33
CA HIS A 54 -2.60 -8.07 1.87
C HIS A 54 -2.46 -9.57 2.19
N SER A 55 -2.93 -10.03 3.36
CA SER A 55 -2.97 -11.46 3.68
C SER A 55 -3.94 -12.26 2.80
N GLU A 56 -4.98 -11.61 2.29
CA GLU A 56 -5.93 -12.18 1.30
C GLU A 56 -5.34 -12.22 -0.13
N GLY A 57 -4.08 -11.81 -0.33
CA GLY A 57 -3.40 -11.85 -1.63
C GLY A 57 -3.71 -10.65 -2.54
N ILE A 58 -4.39 -9.62 -2.04
CA ILE A 58 -4.73 -8.43 -2.83
C ILE A 58 -3.46 -7.58 -3.04
N SER A 59 -3.19 -7.23 -4.30
CA SER A 59 -2.01 -6.43 -4.65
C SER A 59 -2.04 -5.03 -4.03
N MET A 60 -0.86 -4.50 -3.66
CA MET A 60 -0.73 -3.16 -3.03
C MET A 60 -1.37 -2.05 -3.86
N CYS A 61 -1.26 -2.10 -5.19
CA CYS A 61 -1.92 -1.13 -6.08
C CYS A 61 -3.45 -1.20 -5.97
N LYS A 62 -4.01 -2.42 -5.87
CA LYS A 62 -5.45 -2.60 -5.69
C LYS A 62 -5.89 -2.14 -4.31
N ILE A 63 -5.12 -2.44 -3.25
CA ILE A 63 -5.36 -1.92 -1.89
C ILE A 63 -5.34 -0.38 -1.87
N ALA A 64 -4.34 0.24 -2.50
CA ALA A 64 -4.20 1.70 -2.59
C ALA A 64 -5.44 2.34 -3.23
N ARG A 65 -5.91 1.79 -4.37
CA ARG A 65 -7.14 2.25 -5.03
C ARG A 65 -8.38 2.05 -4.17
N THR A 66 -8.54 0.87 -3.57
CA THR A 66 -9.70 0.54 -2.72
C THR A 66 -9.76 1.39 -1.45
N MET A 67 -8.62 1.76 -0.89
CA MET A 67 -8.52 2.52 0.36
C MET A 67 -8.45 4.04 0.13
N GLY A 68 -8.27 4.51 -1.12
CA GLY A 68 -8.03 5.93 -1.42
C GLY A 68 -6.72 6.46 -0.83
N ARG A 69 -5.70 5.59 -0.72
CA ARG A 69 -4.42 5.91 -0.08
C ARG A 69 -3.28 5.78 -1.07
N SER A 70 -2.24 6.58 -0.87
CA SER A 70 -1.06 6.51 -1.75
C SER A 70 -0.36 5.16 -1.59
N HIS A 71 0.22 4.67 -2.69
CA HIS A 71 1.00 3.43 -2.70
C HIS A 71 2.11 3.46 -1.63
N LYS A 72 2.75 4.62 -1.44
CA LYS A 72 3.79 4.84 -0.42
C LYS A 72 3.27 4.71 1.02
N ALA A 73 2.01 5.05 1.27
CA ALA A 73 1.37 4.87 2.58
C ALA A 73 1.14 3.38 2.87
N ILE A 74 0.62 2.63 1.88
CA ILE A 74 0.42 1.17 1.98
C ILE A 74 1.75 0.47 2.24
N MET A 75 2.78 0.79 1.44
CA MET A 75 4.13 0.23 1.57
C MET A 75 4.71 0.44 2.97
N ARG A 76 4.55 1.64 3.56
CA ARG A 76 5.03 1.93 4.92
C ARG A 76 4.37 1.05 5.99
N VAL A 77 3.07 0.78 5.87
CA VAL A 77 2.35 -0.10 6.81
C VAL A 77 2.84 -1.54 6.71
N LEU A 78 3.04 -2.03 5.50
CA LEU A 78 3.52 -3.40 5.26
C LEU A 78 4.97 -3.57 5.73
N ALA A 79 5.84 -2.60 5.45
CA ALA A 79 7.23 -2.59 5.90
C ALA A 79 7.36 -2.51 7.44
N GLY A 80 6.42 -1.86 8.14
CA GLY A 80 6.44 -1.78 9.61
C GLY A 80 6.04 -3.05 10.35
N ARG A 81 5.50 -4.07 9.65
CA ARG A 81 5.03 -5.34 10.25
C ARG A 81 5.90 -6.56 9.94
N GLN A 82 6.85 -6.44 9.01
CA GLN A 82 7.80 -7.50 8.70
C GLN A 82 9.21 -6.91 8.80
N PRO A 83 10.13 -7.50 9.59
CA PRO A 83 11.55 -7.29 9.41
C PRO A 83 11.99 -8.13 8.20
N LEU A 84 11.35 -7.95 7.04
CA LEU A 84 12.06 -8.20 5.80
C LEU A 84 12.78 -6.89 5.55
N SER A 85 14.11 -6.94 5.60
CA SER A 85 14.89 -5.85 5.04
C SER A 85 14.28 -5.49 3.69
N ARG A 86 14.24 -4.21 3.33
CA ARG A 86 13.81 -3.79 1.98
C ARG A 86 14.47 -4.65 0.90
N ARG A 87 15.70 -5.10 1.16
CA ARG A 87 16.46 -6.06 0.37
C ARG A 87 15.73 -7.41 0.23
N ASP A 88 15.35 -8.07 1.32
CA ASP A 88 14.70 -9.39 1.30
C ASP A 88 13.32 -9.35 0.63
N TRP A 89 12.57 -8.26 0.82
CA TRP A 89 11.28 -8.09 0.14
C TRP A 89 11.46 -7.92 -1.38
N LEU A 90 12.43 -7.10 -1.80
CA LEU A 90 12.77 -6.96 -3.22
C LEU A 90 13.24 -8.29 -3.79
N THR A 91 14.08 -9.04 -3.07
CA THR A 91 14.54 -10.36 -3.46
C THR A 91 13.39 -11.35 -3.60
N LYS A 92 12.43 -11.38 -2.66
CA LYS A 92 11.24 -12.22 -2.77
C LYS A 92 10.38 -11.88 -3.99
N MET A 93 10.19 -10.60 -4.27
CA MET A 93 9.46 -10.15 -5.47
C MET A 93 10.20 -10.47 -6.77
N GLU A 94 11.52 -10.35 -6.77
CA GLU A 94 12.36 -10.72 -7.90
C GLU A 94 12.29 -12.24 -8.18
N LEU A 95 12.38 -13.06 -7.14
CA LEU A 95 12.25 -14.52 -7.25
C LEU A 95 10.87 -14.93 -7.79
N ALA A 96 9.79 -14.34 -7.27
CA ALA A 96 8.45 -14.60 -7.77
C ALA A 96 8.27 -14.16 -9.24
N ALA A 97 8.93 -13.07 -9.65
CA ALA A 97 8.94 -12.64 -11.04
C ALA A 97 9.74 -13.60 -11.94
N LYS A 98 10.87 -14.11 -11.47
CA LYS A 98 11.68 -15.12 -12.18
C LYS A 98 10.93 -16.44 -12.33
N GLU A 99 10.30 -16.92 -11.26
CA GLU A 99 9.49 -18.14 -11.27
C GLU A 99 8.32 -18.03 -12.26
N ARG A 100 7.61 -16.89 -12.25
CA ARG A 100 6.56 -16.61 -13.25
C ARG A 100 7.12 -16.67 -14.67
N ASP A 101 8.21 -15.96 -14.92
CA ASP A 101 8.78 -15.87 -16.27
C ASP A 101 9.27 -17.25 -16.75
N GLU A 102 9.76 -18.09 -15.84
CA GLU A 102 10.15 -19.47 -16.14
C GLU A 102 8.95 -20.34 -16.50
N ARG A 103 7.83 -20.25 -15.76
CA ARG A 103 6.60 -20.98 -16.09
C ARG A 103 6.04 -20.58 -17.46
N ILE A 104 6.12 -19.30 -17.79
CA ILE A 104 5.73 -18.80 -19.12
C ILE A 104 6.64 -19.37 -20.21
N ARG A 105 7.96 -19.39 -19.98
CA ARG A 105 8.93 -19.95 -20.94
C ARG A 105 8.74 -21.44 -21.14
N HIS A 106 8.58 -22.21 -20.07
CA HIS A 106 8.31 -23.65 -20.16
C HIS A 106 7.03 -23.91 -20.97
N ALA A 107 5.95 -23.20 -20.67
CA ALA A 107 4.70 -23.33 -21.41
C ALA A 107 4.85 -23.03 -22.91
N TYR A 108 5.69 -22.06 -23.28
CA TYR A 108 5.89 -21.67 -24.67
C TYR A 108 6.86 -22.60 -25.42
N PHE A 109 8.06 -22.84 -24.86
CA PHE A 109 9.14 -23.55 -25.53
C PHE A 109 9.07 -25.08 -25.36
N VAL A 110 8.56 -25.57 -24.23
CA VAL A 110 8.49 -27.01 -23.93
C VAL A 110 7.12 -27.56 -24.27
N ASP A 111 6.06 -26.95 -23.74
CA ASP A 111 4.69 -27.44 -23.95
C ASP A 111 4.11 -27.03 -25.32
N GLY A 112 4.79 -26.16 -26.08
CA GLY A 112 4.36 -25.67 -27.40
C GLY A 112 3.09 -24.81 -27.36
N LYS A 113 2.72 -24.24 -26.21
CA LYS A 113 1.49 -23.44 -26.06
C LYS A 113 1.64 -22.07 -26.72
N THR A 114 0.59 -21.63 -27.40
CA THR A 114 0.51 -20.26 -27.95
C THR A 114 0.38 -19.22 -26.85
N VAL A 115 0.78 -17.97 -27.14
CA VAL A 115 0.60 -16.82 -26.24
C VAL A 115 -0.84 -16.67 -25.76
N SER A 116 -1.82 -16.92 -26.64
CA SER A 116 -3.24 -16.85 -26.30
C SER A 116 -3.67 -17.93 -25.29
N GLN A 117 -3.12 -19.15 -25.40
CA GLN A 117 -3.39 -20.23 -24.44
C GLN A 117 -2.75 -19.90 -23.08
N ILE A 118 -1.49 -19.46 -23.09
CA ILE A 118 -0.77 -19.04 -21.88
C ILE A 118 -1.51 -17.88 -21.17
N ALA A 119 -2.02 -16.91 -21.93
CA ALA A 119 -2.79 -15.79 -21.37
C ALA A 119 -4.09 -16.24 -20.69
N ARG A 120 -4.79 -17.24 -21.24
CA ARG A 120 -6.01 -17.79 -20.63
C ARG A 120 -5.70 -18.64 -19.40
N GLU A 121 -4.67 -19.47 -19.47
CA GLU A 121 -4.31 -20.42 -18.42
C GLU A 121 -3.71 -19.73 -17.18
N PHE A 122 -2.80 -18.78 -17.40
CA PHE A 122 -2.12 -18.09 -16.30
C PHE A 122 -2.70 -16.72 -15.96
N HIS A 123 -3.71 -16.26 -16.70
CA HIS A 123 -4.34 -14.94 -16.52
C HIS A 123 -3.35 -13.77 -16.57
N TYR A 124 -2.26 -13.93 -17.33
CA TYR A 124 -1.30 -12.85 -17.56
C TYR A 124 -1.64 -12.07 -18.83
N GLY A 125 -1.37 -10.76 -18.80
CA GLY A 125 -1.50 -9.94 -19.99
C GLY A 125 -0.45 -10.32 -21.05
N CYS A 126 -0.80 -10.18 -22.33
CA CYS A 126 0.07 -10.53 -23.45
C CYS A 126 1.45 -9.86 -23.34
N HIS A 127 1.52 -8.62 -22.83
CA HIS A 127 2.79 -7.92 -22.63
C HIS A 127 3.73 -8.64 -21.65
N THR A 128 3.21 -9.15 -20.53
CA THR A 128 4.01 -9.91 -19.55
C THR A 128 4.55 -11.20 -20.16
N ILE A 129 3.73 -11.86 -20.99
CA ILE A 129 4.11 -13.10 -21.67
C ILE A 129 5.22 -12.84 -22.68
N TYR A 130 5.04 -11.87 -23.58
CA TYR A 130 6.08 -11.51 -24.56
C TYR A 130 7.39 -11.08 -23.89
N ARG A 131 7.31 -10.35 -22.76
CA ARG A 131 8.50 -9.97 -22.00
C ARG A 131 9.23 -11.20 -21.46
N ALA A 132 8.52 -12.13 -20.83
CA ALA A 132 9.12 -13.34 -20.26
C ALA A 132 9.80 -14.23 -21.32
N ILE A 133 9.19 -14.37 -22.50
CA ILE A 133 9.74 -15.10 -23.64
C ILE A 133 11.01 -14.39 -24.15
N ARG A 134 10.95 -13.08 -24.39
CA ARG A 134 12.09 -12.30 -24.90
C ARG A 134 13.26 -12.24 -23.93
N SER A 135 12.99 -12.08 -22.63
CA SER A 135 14.03 -11.97 -21.60
C SER A 135 14.82 -13.27 -21.37
N GLY A 136 14.31 -14.44 -21.78
CA GLY A 136 15.07 -15.70 -21.76
C GLY A 136 15.86 -15.98 -23.04
N ALA A 137 15.54 -15.30 -24.14
CA ALA A 137 16.23 -15.47 -25.43
C ALA A 137 17.52 -14.64 -25.55
N ALA A 138 17.81 -13.74 -24.59
CA ALA A 138 19.02 -12.92 -24.57
C ALA A 138 20.20 -13.64 -23.91
N GLY A 139 20.46 -14.88 -24.34
CA GLY A 139 21.76 -15.52 -24.15
C GLY A 139 22.72 -15.02 -25.21
N THR A 140 23.73 -14.24 -24.81
CA THR A 140 25.06 -14.12 -25.42
C THR A 140 25.16 -14.29 -26.93
N VAL A 141 25.13 -13.19 -27.67
CA VAL A 141 25.95 -13.03 -28.88
C VAL A 141 26.86 -11.85 -28.62
N ASP A 142 28.08 -12.15 -28.20
CA ASP A 142 29.20 -11.23 -28.29
C ASP A 142 29.53 -11.04 -29.78
N PHE A 143 29.59 -9.77 -30.20
CA PHE A 143 30.35 -9.31 -31.37
C PHE A 143 31.33 -8.24 -30.90
#